data_AF-A0A964PED9-F1
#
_entry.id   AF-A0A964PED9-F1
#
_cell.length_a   1.000
_cell.length_b   1.000
_cell.length_c   1.000
_cell.angle_alpha   90.00
_cell.angle_beta   90.00
_cell.angle_gamma   90.00
#
_symmetry.space_group_name_H-M   'P 1'
#
loop_
_entity.id
_entity.type
_entity.pdbx_description
1 polymer ?
#
loop_
_entity_poly.entity_id
_entity_poly.type
_entity_poly.pdbx_seq_one_letter_code
_entity_poly.pdbx_strand_id
1 'polypeptide(L)'
;MSIAIVRSNLSASPTWRQFQFACFYGMLAISVGCALYGVETLLLHAEHRFVENPSDTMTRAVGLAHFSIGWLFLFTSPRLRNRAALGRLTFWTLFGSAFCWLFAWGGADKNPLLLLAFYSFFFIHEACDEAFLFRTSGELTADPRAAQRFLSSLCVCISLLFITLLASLQFLRGHLLERSTILQQISMAWLYGGLLIAVVLTAVAMLNTMGRARSIYGSLHKAVVVYQPLLVVYAGLIAILFIGSLFGSIGANLVILIHGMTWLVCTQRKLGERNAEVRGLWSWLRDSPAGFLTLHLVVTALALLFFALRTHMWQRTGLVCDLVSRTWFPYWGIMHIAMSFWRGR
;
A
#
# COMPACT_ATOMS: atom_id res chain seq x y z
N MET A 1 -9.72 -19.04 -30.82
CA MET A 1 -9.21 -17.66 -31.01
C MET A 1 -7.72 -17.67 -30.68
N SER A 2 -6.85 -17.41 -31.65
CA SER A 2 -5.39 -17.40 -31.42
C SER A 2 -4.99 -16.04 -30.86
N ILE A 3 -4.47 -16.00 -29.63
CA ILE A 3 -3.93 -14.78 -29.03
C ILE A 3 -2.49 -14.65 -29.55
N ALA A 4 -2.22 -13.65 -30.38
CA ALA A 4 -0.85 -13.33 -30.81
C ALA A 4 -0.05 -12.89 -29.58
N ILE A 5 0.95 -13.68 -29.18
CA ILE A 5 1.80 -13.39 -28.04
C ILE A 5 2.94 -12.51 -28.54
N VAL A 6 2.81 -11.20 -28.39
CA VAL A 6 3.96 -10.31 -28.52
C VAL A 6 4.79 -10.50 -27.25
N ARG A 7 5.98 -11.10 -27.36
CA ARG A 7 6.93 -11.16 -26.25
C ARG A 7 7.31 -9.73 -25.87
N SER A 8 6.72 -9.23 -24.79
CA SER A 8 7.11 -7.93 -24.23
C SER A 8 8.48 -8.07 -23.58
N ASN A 9 9.45 -7.28 -24.03
CA ASN A 9 10.71 -7.12 -23.30
C ASN A 9 10.38 -6.47 -21.94
N LEU A 10 10.67 -7.15 -20.83
CA LEU A 10 10.37 -6.67 -19.47
C LEU A 10 10.98 -5.27 -19.23
N SER A 11 12.15 -4.98 -19.79
CA SER A 11 12.77 -3.64 -19.67
C SER A 11 11.98 -2.52 -20.35
N ALA A 12 11.16 -2.84 -21.34
CA ALA A 12 10.28 -1.89 -22.03
C ALA A 12 8.92 -1.73 -21.33
N SER A 13 8.55 -2.62 -20.41
CA SER A 13 7.27 -2.61 -19.70
C SER A 13 7.10 -1.31 -18.90
N PRO A 14 6.02 -0.53 -19.13
CA PRO A 14 5.69 0.59 -18.27
C PRO A 14 5.42 0.17 -16.82
N THR A 15 4.78 -0.97 -16.57
CA THR A 15 4.51 -1.45 -15.18
C THR A 15 5.80 -1.74 -14.43
N TRP A 16 6.72 -2.48 -15.05
CA TRP A 16 8.01 -2.78 -14.42
C TRP A 16 8.83 -1.52 -14.16
N ARG A 17 8.94 -0.62 -15.15
CA ARG A 17 9.65 0.66 -14.98
C ARG A 17 9.04 1.52 -13.87
N GLN A 18 7.71 1.58 -13.77
CA GLN A 18 7.03 2.29 -12.69
C GLN A 18 7.42 1.73 -11.31
N PHE A 19 7.42 0.41 -11.17
CA PHE A 19 7.82 -0.24 -9.92
C PHE A 19 9.30 0.01 -9.57
N GLN A 20 10.20 0.00 -10.56
CA GLN A 20 11.61 0.35 -10.34
C GLN A 20 11.78 1.79 -9.86
N PHE A 21 11.10 2.75 -10.48
CA PHE A 21 11.11 4.14 -10.03
C PHE A 21 10.47 4.31 -8.65
N ALA A 22 9.40 3.57 -8.36
CA ALA A 22 8.79 3.57 -7.04
C ALA A 22 9.76 3.06 -5.96
N CYS A 23 10.47 1.96 -6.24
CA CYS A 23 11.55 1.46 -5.39
C CYS A 23 12.64 2.51 -5.18
N PHE A 24 13.10 3.16 -6.25
CA PHE A 24 14.10 4.21 -6.18
C PHE A 24 13.66 5.39 -5.30
N TYR A 25 12.44 5.90 -5.48
CA TYR A 25 11.91 6.97 -4.63
C TYR A 25 11.69 6.53 -3.18
N GLY A 26 11.28 5.28 -2.95
CA GLY A 26 11.22 4.71 -1.60
C GLY A 26 12.59 4.73 -0.92
N MET A 27 13.64 4.30 -1.62
CA MET A 27 15.02 4.34 -1.10
C MET A 27 15.51 5.76 -0.84
N LEU A 28 15.18 6.72 -1.73
CA LEU A 28 15.51 8.13 -1.52
C LEU A 28 14.83 8.68 -0.26
N ALA A 29 13.54 8.40 -0.08
CA ALA A 29 12.79 8.82 1.10
C ALA A 29 13.42 8.26 2.38
N ILE A 30 13.74 6.96 2.43
CA ILE A 30 14.40 6.34 3.59
C ILE A 30 15.77 6.98 3.85
N SER A 31 16.54 7.27 2.80
CA SER A 31 17.84 7.93 2.92
C SER A 31 17.72 9.32 3.56
N VAL A 32 16.68 10.09 3.20
CA VAL A 32 16.35 11.35 3.87
C VAL A 32 16.02 11.11 5.35
N GLY A 33 15.20 10.10 5.66
CA GLY A 33 14.93 9.72 7.04
C GLY A 33 16.18 9.36 7.84
N CYS A 34 17.12 8.62 7.24
CA CYS A 34 18.40 8.26 7.86
C CYS A 34 19.28 9.49 8.08
N ALA A 35 19.31 10.43 7.14
CA ALA A 35 20.04 11.69 7.30
C ALA A 35 19.47 12.52 8.46
N LEU A 36 18.13 12.66 8.55
CA LEU A 36 17.47 13.35 9.64
C LEU A 36 17.76 12.67 11.00
N TYR A 37 17.68 11.34 11.05
CA TYR A 37 18.06 10.56 12.23
C TYR A 37 19.52 10.81 12.66
N GLY A 38 20.44 10.84 11.68
CA GLY A 38 21.86 11.12 11.91
C GLY A 38 22.08 12.52 12.47
N VAL A 39 21.38 13.54 11.94
CA VAL A 39 21.42 14.91 12.46
C VAL A 39 20.92 14.98 13.91
N GLU A 40 19.76 14.38 14.21
CA GLU A 40 19.21 14.37 15.57
C GLU A 40 20.14 13.65 16.56
N THR A 41 20.79 12.58 16.12
CA THR A 41 21.62 11.71 16.99
C THR A 41 23.04 12.26 17.17
N LEU A 42 23.68 12.70 16.09
CA LEU A 42 25.11 13.04 16.09
C LEU A 42 25.38 14.53 16.29
N LEU A 43 24.46 15.40 15.85
CA LEU A 43 24.67 16.86 15.93
C LEU A 43 23.87 17.46 17.07
N LEU A 44 22.56 17.18 17.12
CA LEU A 44 21.66 17.81 18.08
C LEU A 44 21.64 17.12 19.45
N HIS A 45 22.10 15.86 19.54
CA HIS A 45 22.07 15.05 20.76
C HIS A 45 20.68 15.06 21.45
N ALA A 46 19.61 15.03 20.64
CA ALA A 46 18.26 15.19 21.15
C ALA A 46 17.86 14.01 22.03
N GLU A 47 17.49 14.27 23.30
CA GLU A 47 16.98 13.24 24.24
C GLU A 47 15.71 12.57 23.69
N HIS A 48 14.91 13.32 22.94
CA HIS A 48 13.72 12.85 22.26
C HIS A 48 13.84 13.14 20.77
N ARG A 49 13.81 12.09 19.94
CA ARG A 49 13.91 12.20 18.49
C ARG A 49 12.54 12.11 17.85
N PHE A 50 12.28 12.92 16.84
CA PHE A 50 11.05 12.75 16.06
C PHE A 50 11.21 11.63 15.03
N VAL A 51 12.44 11.40 14.55
CA VAL A 51 12.79 10.22 13.75
C VAL A 51 13.28 9.11 14.69
N GLU A 52 12.36 8.31 15.22
CA GLU A 52 12.73 7.13 16.04
C GLU A 52 13.18 5.96 15.16
N ASN A 53 12.56 5.83 13.98
CA ASN A 53 12.89 4.87 12.95
C ASN A 53 12.73 5.54 11.57
N PRO A 54 13.79 5.62 10.75
CA PRO A 54 13.74 6.26 9.43
C PRO A 54 12.65 5.70 8.52
N SER A 55 12.54 4.38 8.40
CA SER A 55 11.57 3.74 7.51
C SER A 55 10.13 4.03 7.94
N ASP A 56 9.83 3.94 9.24
CA ASP A 56 8.51 4.21 9.79
C ASP A 56 8.12 5.68 9.64
N THR A 57 9.04 6.59 9.97
CA THR A 57 8.80 8.04 9.89
C THR A 57 8.54 8.47 8.46
N MET A 58 9.33 7.98 7.51
CA MET A 58 9.15 8.32 6.09
C MET A 58 7.91 7.66 5.48
N THR A 59 7.58 6.43 5.88
CA THR A 59 6.31 5.78 5.50
C THR A 59 5.12 6.60 5.99
N ARG A 60 5.16 7.10 7.23
CA ARG A 60 4.09 7.93 7.78
C ARG A 60 3.99 9.28 7.10
N ALA A 61 5.12 9.98 6.89
CA ALA A 61 5.11 11.29 6.23
C ALA A 61 4.59 11.21 4.79
N VAL A 62 5.11 10.27 4.00
CA VAL A 62 4.67 10.06 2.61
C VAL A 62 3.25 9.51 2.56
N GLY A 63 2.90 8.58 3.45
CA GLY A 63 1.56 8.02 3.56
C GLY A 63 0.52 9.09 3.87
N LEU A 64 0.76 9.94 4.87
CA LEU A 64 -0.14 11.07 5.18
C LEU A 64 -0.30 12.03 3.99
N ALA A 65 0.77 12.31 3.25
CA ALA A 65 0.68 13.10 2.03
C ALA A 65 -0.18 12.42 0.96
N HIS A 66 0.06 11.13 0.72
CA HIS A 66 -0.71 10.32 -0.21
C HIS A 66 -2.21 10.27 0.15
N PHE A 67 -2.53 10.05 1.42
CA PHE A 67 -3.91 9.99 1.91
C PHE A 67 -4.62 11.34 1.76
N SER A 68 -3.97 12.42 2.22
CA SER A 68 -4.52 13.77 2.20
C SER A 68 -4.80 14.24 0.78
N ILE A 69 -3.85 14.03 -0.15
CA ILE A 69 -4.02 14.42 -1.55
C ILE A 69 -5.05 13.52 -2.24
N GLY A 70 -5.06 12.22 -1.93
CA GLY A 70 -6.09 11.29 -2.40
C GLY A 70 -7.49 11.74 -2.03
N TRP A 71 -7.72 12.15 -0.78
CA TRP A 71 -9.00 12.68 -0.31
C TRP A 71 -9.33 14.03 -0.92
N LEU A 72 -8.37 14.95 -0.97
CA LEU A 72 -8.54 16.25 -1.60
C LEU A 72 -9.00 16.08 -3.06
N PHE A 73 -8.36 15.21 -3.83
CA PHE A 73 -8.72 14.97 -5.23
C PHE A 73 -10.02 14.19 -5.40
N LEU A 74 -10.34 13.32 -4.44
CA LEU A 74 -11.62 12.61 -4.37
C LEU A 74 -12.76 13.62 -4.18
N PHE A 75 -12.73 14.41 -3.12
CA PHE A 75 -13.81 15.35 -2.75
C PHE A 75 -13.95 16.51 -3.74
N THR A 76 -12.89 16.87 -4.46
CA THR A 76 -12.94 17.85 -5.55
C THR A 76 -13.24 17.23 -6.92
N SER A 77 -13.47 15.92 -7.00
CA SER A 77 -13.74 15.24 -8.27
C SER A 77 -15.15 15.53 -8.79
N PRO A 78 -15.31 15.98 -10.05
CA PRO A 78 -16.63 16.13 -10.68
C PRO A 78 -17.45 14.83 -10.70
N ARG A 79 -16.78 13.66 -10.67
CA ARG A 79 -17.44 12.34 -10.68
C ARG A 79 -18.25 12.05 -9.43
N LEU A 80 -17.96 12.71 -8.31
CA LEU A 80 -18.74 12.55 -7.07
C LEU A 80 -20.07 13.30 -7.09
N ARG A 81 -20.34 14.14 -8.10
CA ARG A 81 -21.64 14.83 -8.25
C ARG A 81 -22.80 13.85 -8.53
N ASN A 82 -22.50 12.61 -8.91
CA ASN A 82 -23.49 11.55 -9.09
C ASN A 82 -23.94 10.99 -7.72
N ARG A 83 -25.26 10.97 -7.46
CA ARG A 83 -25.86 10.40 -6.24
C ARG A 83 -25.43 8.95 -5.98
N ALA A 84 -25.30 8.13 -7.02
CA ALA A 84 -24.85 6.75 -6.87
C ALA A 84 -23.38 6.67 -6.43
N ALA A 85 -22.53 7.56 -6.93
CA ALA A 85 -21.13 7.64 -6.51
C ALA A 85 -21.02 8.13 -5.06
N LEU A 86 -21.83 9.13 -4.69
CA LEU A 86 -21.92 9.62 -3.32
C LEU A 86 -22.41 8.53 -2.36
N GLY A 87 -23.46 7.78 -2.72
CA GLY A 87 -23.97 6.67 -1.90
C GLY A 87 -22.91 5.58 -1.66
N ARG A 88 -22.14 5.22 -2.69
CA ARG A 88 -20.99 4.30 -2.53
C ARG A 88 -19.91 4.87 -1.63
N LEU A 89 -19.55 6.15 -1.80
CA LEU A 89 -18.55 6.79 -0.95
C LEU A 89 -19.02 6.84 0.51
N THR A 90 -20.27 7.18 0.77
CA THR A 90 -20.87 7.18 2.12
C THR A 90 -20.81 5.78 2.73
N PHE A 91 -21.22 4.74 1.99
CA PHE A 91 -21.14 3.36 2.47
C PHE A 91 -19.71 2.98 2.89
N TRP A 92 -18.72 3.26 2.03
CA TRP A 92 -17.32 2.93 2.33
C TRP A 92 -16.72 3.79 3.45
N THR A 93 -17.19 5.03 3.61
CA THR A 93 -16.81 5.90 4.74
C THR A 93 -17.34 5.34 6.06
N LEU A 94 -18.61 4.90 6.08
CA LEU A 94 -19.22 4.27 7.24
C LEU A 94 -18.53 2.94 7.58
N PHE A 95 -18.22 2.13 6.56
CA PHE A 95 -17.45 0.89 6.73
C PHE A 95 -16.07 1.16 7.35
N GLY A 96 -15.30 2.11 6.79
CA GLY A 96 -13.99 2.49 7.32
C GLY A 96 -14.09 3.03 8.76
N SER A 97 -15.13 3.81 9.06
CA SER A 97 -15.36 4.36 10.40
C SER A 97 -15.70 3.26 11.42
N ALA A 98 -16.55 2.31 11.04
CA ALA A 98 -16.87 1.14 11.87
C ALA A 98 -15.63 0.27 12.11
N PHE A 99 -14.80 0.07 11.08
CA PHE A 99 -13.55 -0.67 11.24
C PHE A 99 -12.58 0.08 12.16
N CYS A 100 -12.41 1.39 12.00
CA CYS A 100 -11.63 2.23 12.91
C CYS A 100 -12.14 2.13 14.36
N TRP A 101 -13.45 2.15 14.57
CA TRP A 101 -14.05 2.02 15.90
C TRP A 101 -13.73 0.66 16.54
N LEU A 102 -13.88 -0.44 15.79
CA LEU A 102 -13.48 -1.78 16.26
C LEU A 102 -11.97 -1.86 16.56
N PHE A 103 -11.16 -1.21 15.73
CA PHE A 103 -9.71 -1.12 15.89
C PHE A 103 -9.32 -0.41 17.20
N ALA A 104 -9.98 0.72 17.48
CA ALA A 104 -9.79 1.48 18.72
C ALA A 104 -10.29 0.71 19.95
N TRP A 105 -11.50 0.16 19.86
CA TRP A 105 -12.11 -0.61 20.96
C TRP A 105 -11.26 -1.83 21.36
N GLY A 106 -10.65 -2.50 20.39
CA GLY A 106 -9.78 -3.65 20.63
C GLY A 106 -8.33 -3.32 21.03
N GLY A 107 -7.98 -2.04 21.23
CA GLY A 107 -6.64 -1.64 21.66
C GLY A 107 -5.55 -2.00 20.63
N ALA A 108 -5.78 -1.67 19.35
CA ALA A 108 -4.93 -2.14 18.27
C ALA A 108 -3.46 -1.69 18.32
N ASP A 109 -3.15 -0.60 19.02
CA ASP A 109 -1.77 -0.19 19.31
C ASP A 109 -0.98 -1.27 20.07
N LYS A 110 -1.69 -2.10 20.84
CA LYS A 110 -1.12 -3.19 21.65
C LYS A 110 -1.45 -4.56 21.09
N ASN A 111 -2.50 -4.70 20.27
CA ASN A 111 -2.96 -5.99 19.78
C ASN A 111 -2.35 -6.37 18.41
N PRO A 112 -1.40 -7.32 18.35
CA PRO A 112 -0.73 -7.71 17.11
C PRO A 112 -1.68 -8.38 16.09
N LEU A 113 -2.80 -8.96 16.53
CA LEU A 113 -3.79 -9.53 15.61
C LEU A 113 -4.57 -8.43 14.88
N LEU A 114 -4.87 -7.32 15.56
CA LEU A 114 -5.49 -6.18 14.91
C LEU A 114 -4.52 -5.52 13.93
N LEU A 115 -3.24 -5.36 14.29
CA LEU A 115 -2.22 -4.92 13.34
C LEU A 115 -2.11 -5.86 12.12
N LEU A 116 -2.15 -7.18 12.33
CA LEU A 116 -2.19 -8.16 11.25
C LEU A 116 -3.43 -7.97 10.36
N ALA A 117 -4.59 -7.71 10.94
CA ALA A 117 -5.82 -7.42 10.19
C ALA A 117 -5.71 -6.13 9.37
N PHE A 118 -5.13 -5.06 9.93
CA PHE A 118 -4.84 -3.82 9.20
C PHE A 118 -3.93 -4.07 7.99
N TYR A 119 -2.78 -4.71 8.19
CA TYR A 119 -1.87 -5.01 7.08
C TYR A 119 -2.49 -5.97 6.06
N SER A 120 -3.33 -6.91 6.50
CA SER A 120 -4.09 -7.79 5.61
C SER A 120 -5.04 -7.00 4.72
N PHE A 121 -5.77 -6.04 5.30
CA PHE A 121 -6.64 -5.13 4.55
C PHE A 121 -5.85 -4.28 3.55
N PHE A 122 -4.67 -3.77 3.96
CA PHE A 122 -3.75 -3.08 3.07
C PHE A 122 -3.25 -3.97 1.92
N PHE A 123 -2.86 -5.23 2.17
CA PHE A 123 -2.37 -6.11 1.09
C PHE A 123 -3.45 -6.52 0.10
N ILE A 124 -4.70 -6.64 0.54
CA ILE A 124 -5.85 -6.83 -0.37
C ILE A 124 -5.96 -5.62 -1.31
N HIS A 125 -5.89 -4.42 -0.75
CA HIS A 125 -5.90 -3.17 -1.50
C HIS A 125 -4.71 -3.08 -2.46
N GLU A 126 -3.50 -3.36 -2.00
CA GLU A 126 -2.27 -3.33 -2.81
C GLU A 126 -2.35 -4.28 -4.01
N ALA A 127 -2.78 -5.53 -3.79
CA ALA A 127 -2.94 -6.49 -4.88
C ALA A 127 -4.01 -6.05 -5.89
N CYS A 128 -5.07 -5.38 -5.44
CA CYS A 128 -6.09 -4.84 -6.34
C CYS A 128 -5.59 -3.62 -7.13
N ASP A 129 -4.82 -2.74 -6.47
CA ASP A 129 -4.28 -1.54 -7.08
C ASP A 129 -3.19 -1.86 -8.11
N GLU A 130 -2.26 -2.75 -7.82
CA GLU A 130 -1.25 -3.15 -8.82
C GLU A 130 -1.88 -3.79 -10.07
N ALA A 131 -2.92 -4.63 -9.89
CA ALA A 131 -3.69 -5.15 -11.01
C ALA A 131 -4.44 -4.05 -11.79
N PHE A 132 -4.96 -3.03 -11.08
CA PHE A 132 -5.58 -1.87 -11.70
C PHE A 132 -4.56 -1.05 -12.50
N LEU A 133 -3.39 -0.77 -11.92
CA LEU A 133 -2.30 -0.01 -12.53
C LEU A 133 -1.80 -0.71 -13.79
N PHE A 134 -1.54 -2.02 -13.70
CA PHE A 134 -1.19 -2.87 -14.84
C PHE A 134 -2.24 -2.80 -15.95
N ARG A 135 -3.54 -2.91 -15.63
CA ARG A 135 -4.59 -2.78 -16.65
C ARG A 135 -4.59 -1.42 -17.33
N THR A 136 -4.29 -0.36 -16.58
CA THR A 136 -4.25 1.01 -17.10
C THR A 136 -2.92 1.40 -17.73
N SER A 137 -1.92 0.53 -17.72
CA SER A 137 -0.61 0.79 -18.35
C SER A 137 -0.68 0.67 -19.88
N GLY A 138 -1.72 0.04 -20.41
CA GLY A 138 -1.89 -0.26 -21.84
C GLY A 138 -1.23 -1.58 -22.26
N GLU A 139 -0.64 -2.35 -21.34
CA GLU A 139 0.07 -3.60 -21.65
C GLU A 139 -0.85 -4.80 -21.84
N LEU A 140 -2.09 -4.71 -21.39
CA LEU A 140 -3.05 -5.81 -21.46
C LEU A 140 -3.68 -5.89 -22.85
N THR A 141 -3.24 -6.86 -23.65
CA THR A 141 -3.75 -7.12 -25.01
C THR A 141 -4.84 -8.20 -25.07
N ALA A 142 -5.15 -8.84 -23.94
CA ALA A 142 -6.15 -9.91 -23.86
C ALA A 142 -7.60 -9.39 -23.87
N ASP A 143 -8.55 -10.26 -24.19
CA ASP A 143 -9.99 -9.98 -24.07
C ASP A 143 -10.31 -9.40 -22.67
N PRO A 144 -10.98 -8.24 -22.56
CA PRO A 144 -11.23 -7.59 -21.28
C PRO A 144 -11.97 -8.45 -20.26
N ARG A 145 -12.90 -9.31 -20.70
CA ARG A 145 -13.68 -10.18 -19.80
C ARG A 145 -12.83 -11.34 -19.27
N ALA A 146 -12.09 -12.00 -20.16
CA ALA A 146 -11.10 -13.01 -19.81
C ALA A 146 -10.05 -12.46 -18.82
N ALA A 147 -9.47 -11.30 -19.14
CA ALA A 147 -8.47 -10.66 -18.31
C ALA A 147 -9.01 -10.28 -16.92
N GLN A 148 -10.22 -9.71 -16.84
CA GLN A 148 -10.84 -9.37 -15.56
C GLN A 148 -11.04 -10.59 -14.66
N ARG A 149 -11.49 -11.72 -15.21
CA ARG A 149 -11.69 -12.96 -14.46
C ARG A 149 -10.38 -13.55 -13.94
N PHE A 150 -9.32 -13.48 -14.75
CA PHE A 150 -7.99 -13.93 -14.34
C PHE A 150 -7.39 -12.99 -13.30
N LEU A 151 -7.35 -11.68 -13.56
CA LEU A 151 -6.81 -10.68 -12.64
C LEU A 151 -7.51 -10.72 -11.28
N SER A 152 -8.84 -10.84 -11.24
CA SER A 152 -9.57 -10.97 -9.97
C SER A 152 -9.14 -12.21 -9.18
N SER A 153 -8.94 -13.35 -9.84
CA SER A 153 -8.41 -14.57 -9.20
C SER A 153 -6.98 -14.36 -8.71
N LEU A 154 -6.15 -13.72 -9.53
CA LEU A 154 -4.76 -13.41 -9.19
C LEU A 154 -4.66 -12.47 -7.99
N CYS A 155 -5.48 -11.41 -7.93
CA CYS A 155 -5.54 -10.50 -6.78
C CYS A 155 -5.88 -11.25 -5.49
N VAL A 156 -6.88 -12.14 -5.51
CA VAL A 156 -7.23 -12.97 -4.34
C VAL A 156 -6.07 -13.86 -3.93
N CYS A 157 -5.45 -14.55 -4.90
CA CYS A 157 -4.31 -15.43 -4.65
C CYS A 157 -3.13 -14.68 -4.03
N ILE A 158 -2.77 -13.52 -4.58
CA ILE A 158 -1.65 -12.70 -4.12
C ILE A 158 -1.94 -12.06 -2.76
N SER A 159 -3.17 -11.61 -2.53
CA SER A 159 -3.59 -11.09 -1.22
C SER A 159 -3.44 -12.15 -0.14
N LEU A 160 -3.95 -13.37 -0.39
CA LEU A 160 -3.83 -14.50 0.55
C LEU A 160 -2.37 -14.90 0.76
N LEU A 161 -1.54 -14.84 -0.27
CA LEU A 161 -0.11 -15.10 -0.16
C LEU A 161 0.59 -14.06 0.75
N PHE A 162 0.30 -12.77 0.57
CA PHE A 162 0.83 -11.72 1.47
C PHE A 162 0.36 -11.91 2.91
N ILE A 163 -0.94 -12.18 3.12
CA ILE A 163 -1.52 -12.39 4.45
C ILE A 163 -0.87 -13.61 5.12
N THR A 164 -0.75 -14.73 4.41
CA THR A 164 -0.15 -15.96 4.93
C THR A 164 1.33 -15.76 5.26
N LEU A 165 2.06 -15.05 4.39
CA LEU A 165 3.47 -14.73 4.63
C LEU A 165 3.63 -13.83 5.86
N LEU A 166 2.85 -12.75 5.96
CA LEU A 166 2.89 -11.87 7.12
C LEU A 166 2.50 -12.61 8.41
N ALA A 167 1.44 -13.41 8.38
CA ALA A 167 1.01 -14.21 9.53
C ALA A 167 2.10 -15.20 9.97
N SER A 168 2.75 -15.87 9.03
CA SER A 168 3.89 -16.76 9.29
C SER A 168 5.05 -16.03 9.95
N LEU A 169 5.40 -14.84 9.45
CA LEU A 169 6.48 -14.00 9.99
C LEU A 169 6.13 -13.47 11.38
N GLN A 170 4.89 -13.05 11.61
CA GLN A 170 4.43 -12.61 12.93
C GLN A 170 4.37 -13.76 13.93
N PHE A 171 3.97 -14.95 13.49
CA PHE A 171 4.00 -16.16 14.31
C PHE A 171 5.44 -16.53 14.71
N LEU A 172 6.35 -16.57 13.73
CA LEU A 172 7.78 -16.81 13.96
C LEU A 172 8.37 -15.79 14.95
N ARG A 173 8.09 -14.50 14.77
CA ARG A 173 8.70 -13.45 15.61
C ARG A 173 8.02 -13.28 16.97
N GLY A 174 6.70 -13.40 17.02
CA GLY A 174 5.93 -13.20 18.24
C GLY A 174 6.03 -14.38 19.19
N HIS A 175 5.96 -15.60 18.65
CA HIS A 175 5.90 -16.81 19.45
C HIS A 175 7.28 -17.46 19.60
N LEU A 176 8.00 -17.74 18.50
CA LEU A 176 9.29 -18.45 18.58
C LEU A 176 10.44 -17.55 19.07
N LEU A 177 10.34 -16.23 18.89
CA LEU A 177 11.31 -15.26 19.41
C LEU A 177 10.78 -14.48 20.63
N GLU A 178 9.63 -14.88 21.19
CA GLU A 178 9.06 -14.35 22.44
C GLU A 178 8.89 -12.81 22.48
N ARG A 179 8.67 -12.16 21.33
CA ARG A 179 8.61 -10.69 21.25
C ARG A 179 7.25 -10.09 21.58
N SER A 180 6.22 -10.89 21.89
CA SER A 180 4.86 -10.40 22.12
C SER A 180 4.11 -11.20 23.19
N THR A 181 3.93 -10.59 24.36
CA THR A 181 3.21 -11.19 25.50
C THR A 181 1.77 -11.60 25.17
N ILE A 182 1.06 -10.81 24.36
CA ILE A 182 -0.31 -11.14 23.93
C ILE A 182 -0.35 -12.41 23.07
N LEU A 183 0.65 -12.62 22.19
CA LEU A 183 0.69 -13.82 21.34
C LEU A 183 1.08 -15.06 22.14
N GLN A 184 1.78 -14.88 23.26
CA GLN A 184 2.10 -15.97 24.19
C GLN A 184 0.87 -16.43 25.00
N GLN A 185 -0.12 -15.55 25.20
CA GLN A 185 -1.36 -15.90 25.90
C GLN A 185 -2.36 -16.68 25.01
N ILE A 186 -2.21 -16.61 23.68
CA ILE A 186 -3.05 -17.36 22.75
C ILE A 186 -2.55 -18.80 22.70
N SER A 187 -3.47 -19.77 22.77
CA SER A 187 -3.08 -21.17 22.69
C SER A 187 -2.41 -21.49 21.35
N MET A 188 -1.37 -22.31 21.40
CA MET A 188 -0.64 -22.73 20.20
C MET A 188 -1.54 -23.40 19.16
N ALA A 189 -2.55 -24.15 19.62
CA ALA A 189 -3.54 -24.78 18.75
C ALA A 189 -4.30 -23.75 17.89
N TRP A 190 -4.69 -22.61 18.46
CA TRP A 190 -5.37 -21.55 17.71
C TRP A 190 -4.44 -20.88 16.68
N LEU A 191 -3.17 -20.62 17.05
CA LEU A 191 -2.21 -20.01 16.14
C LEU A 191 -1.86 -20.92 14.97
N TYR A 192 -1.55 -22.19 15.23
CA TYR A 192 -1.27 -23.18 14.17
C TYR A 192 -2.51 -23.46 13.33
N GLY A 193 -3.69 -23.56 13.94
CA GLY A 193 -4.95 -23.72 13.22
C GLY A 193 -5.21 -22.55 12.27
N GLY A 194 -5.05 -21.32 12.74
CA GLY A 194 -5.19 -20.11 11.91
C GLY A 194 -4.19 -20.06 10.76
N LEU A 195 -2.92 -20.39 11.03
CA LEU A 195 -1.88 -20.44 10.00
C LEU A 195 -2.15 -21.54 8.96
N LEU A 196 -2.55 -22.73 9.41
CA LEU A 196 -2.92 -23.83 8.52
C LEU A 196 -4.08 -23.45 7.61
N ILE A 197 -5.12 -22.82 8.15
CA ILE A 197 -6.24 -22.29 7.35
C ILE A 197 -5.73 -21.30 6.30
N ALA A 198 -4.88 -20.34 6.67
CA ALA A 198 -4.33 -19.37 5.73
C ALA A 198 -3.51 -20.04 4.60
N VAL A 199 -2.68 -21.03 4.93
CA VAL A 199 -1.91 -21.82 3.96
C VAL A 199 -2.84 -22.59 3.01
N VAL A 200 -3.85 -23.29 3.53
CA VAL A 200 -4.82 -24.05 2.74
C VAL A 200 -5.60 -23.11 1.80
N LEU A 201 -6.10 -21.98 2.31
CA LEU A 201 -6.81 -20.99 1.49
C LEU A 201 -5.92 -20.44 0.37
N THR A 202 -4.65 -20.16 0.67
CA THR A 202 -3.67 -19.71 -0.34
C THR A 202 -3.42 -20.79 -1.40
N ALA A 203 -3.24 -22.05 -0.98
CA ALA A 203 -3.05 -23.17 -1.91
C ALA A 203 -4.28 -23.36 -2.82
N VAL A 204 -5.49 -23.31 -2.27
CA VAL A 204 -6.74 -23.39 -3.04
C VAL A 204 -6.84 -22.21 -4.02
N ALA A 205 -6.54 -20.98 -3.59
CA ALA A 205 -6.56 -19.81 -4.46
C ALA A 205 -5.52 -19.89 -5.59
N MET A 206 -4.34 -20.46 -5.31
CA MET A 206 -3.30 -20.72 -6.30
C MET A 206 -3.77 -21.74 -7.34
N LEU A 207 -4.31 -22.89 -6.89
CA LEU A 207 -4.86 -23.92 -7.78
C LEU A 207 -5.99 -23.37 -8.66
N ASN A 208 -6.91 -22.58 -8.08
CA ASN A 208 -7.98 -21.92 -8.83
C ASN A 208 -7.45 -20.94 -9.87
N THR A 209 -6.43 -20.14 -9.51
CA THR A 209 -5.79 -19.19 -10.42
C THR A 209 -5.06 -19.91 -11.56
N MET A 210 -4.36 -21.00 -11.26
CA MET A 210 -3.73 -21.87 -12.25
C MET A 210 -4.76 -22.53 -13.18
N GLY A 211 -5.87 -23.02 -12.64
CA GLY A 211 -6.98 -23.59 -13.41
C GLY A 211 -7.58 -22.55 -14.37
N ARG A 212 -7.83 -21.33 -13.88
CA ARG A 212 -8.31 -20.21 -14.71
C ARG A 212 -7.31 -19.81 -15.78
N ALA A 213 -6.01 -19.75 -15.45
CA ALA A 213 -4.97 -19.46 -16.43
C ALA A 213 -4.97 -20.49 -17.58
N ARG A 214 -5.04 -21.79 -17.26
CA ARG A 214 -5.13 -22.86 -18.27
C ARG A 214 -6.42 -22.77 -19.09
N SER A 215 -7.56 -22.56 -18.44
CA SER A 215 -8.86 -22.46 -19.12
C SER A 215 -8.94 -21.26 -20.07
N ILE A 216 -8.39 -20.11 -19.69
CA ILE A 216 -8.49 -18.86 -20.46
C ILE A 216 -7.41 -18.76 -21.53
N TYR A 217 -6.16 -19.11 -21.20
CA TYR A 217 -5.00 -18.90 -22.08
C TYR A 217 -4.48 -20.19 -22.72
N GLY A 218 -5.08 -21.34 -22.43
CA GLY A 218 -4.69 -22.66 -22.91
C GLY A 218 -3.49 -23.26 -22.17
N SER A 219 -2.62 -22.45 -21.55
CA SER A 219 -1.53 -22.94 -20.71
C SER A 219 -1.09 -21.91 -19.65
N LEU A 220 -0.45 -22.38 -18.58
CA LEU A 220 0.12 -21.51 -17.55
C LEU A 220 1.23 -20.63 -18.12
N HIS A 221 2.08 -21.19 -18.99
CA HIS A 221 3.18 -20.46 -19.60
C HIS A 221 2.68 -19.24 -20.39
N LYS A 222 1.61 -19.40 -21.18
CA LYS A 222 1.01 -18.28 -21.92
C LYS A 222 0.48 -17.20 -20.99
N ALA A 223 -0.19 -17.58 -19.89
CA ALA A 223 -0.63 -16.62 -18.88
C ALA A 223 0.56 -15.90 -18.21
N VAL A 224 1.61 -16.63 -17.83
CA VAL A 224 2.83 -16.05 -17.24
C VAL A 224 3.48 -15.05 -18.19
N VAL A 225 3.58 -15.36 -19.50
CA VAL A 225 4.15 -14.43 -20.48
C VAL A 225 3.30 -13.16 -20.60
N VAL A 226 1.97 -13.27 -20.64
CA VAL A 226 1.06 -12.12 -20.75
C VAL A 226 1.11 -11.22 -19.52
N TYR A 227 1.21 -11.80 -18.32
CA TYR A 227 1.20 -11.07 -17.05
C TYR A 227 2.58 -10.93 -16.41
N GLN A 228 3.65 -11.21 -17.15
CA GLN A 228 5.03 -11.22 -16.64
C GLN A 228 5.38 -9.94 -15.87
N PRO A 229 5.08 -8.72 -16.36
CA PRO A 229 5.42 -7.51 -15.62
C PRO A 229 4.76 -7.43 -14.24
N LEU A 230 3.46 -7.73 -14.17
CA LEU A 230 2.71 -7.70 -12.92
C LEU A 230 3.19 -8.79 -11.94
N LEU A 231 3.49 -9.99 -12.45
CA LEU A 231 4.03 -11.08 -11.62
C LEU A 231 5.40 -10.72 -11.02
N VAL A 232 6.24 -10.02 -11.78
CA VAL A 232 7.54 -9.53 -11.28
C VAL A 232 7.35 -8.45 -10.21
N VAL A 233 6.37 -7.54 -10.37
CA VAL A 233 6.02 -6.56 -9.32
C VAL A 233 5.60 -7.28 -8.04
N TYR A 234 4.68 -8.25 -8.12
CA TYR A 234 4.27 -9.01 -6.94
C TYR A 234 5.42 -9.77 -6.29
N ALA A 235 6.30 -10.39 -7.08
CA ALA A 235 7.49 -11.04 -6.56
C ALA A 235 8.41 -10.05 -5.83
N GLY A 236 8.60 -8.84 -6.38
CA GLY A 236 9.35 -7.76 -5.74
C GLY A 236 8.76 -7.33 -4.41
N LEU A 237 7.45 -7.11 -4.35
CA LEU A 237 6.73 -6.74 -3.12
C LEU A 237 6.80 -7.85 -2.06
N ILE A 238 6.68 -9.13 -2.47
CA ILE A 238 6.86 -10.29 -1.57
C ILE A 238 8.29 -10.34 -1.02
N ALA A 239 9.30 -10.12 -1.86
CA ALA A 239 10.69 -10.09 -1.43
C ALA A 239 10.95 -8.94 -0.44
N ILE A 240 10.42 -7.74 -0.70
CA ILE A 240 10.51 -6.59 0.21
C ILE A 240 9.85 -6.90 1.55
N LEU A 241 8.65 -7.49 1.53
CA LEU A 241 7.94 -7.88 2.74
C LEU A 241 8.75 -8.91 3.53
N PHE A 242 9.22 -9.99 2.88
CA PHE A 242 9.97 -11.06 3.51
C PHE A 242 11.27 -10.54 4.12
N ILE A 243 12.15 -9.95 3.30
CA ILE A 243 13.48 -9.48 3.72
C ILE A 243 13.32 -8.39 4.78
N GLY A 244 12.47 -7.39 4.54
CA GLY A 244 12.26 -6.31 5.50
C GLY A 244 11.68 -6.77 6.83
N SER A 245 10.87 -7.83 6.84
CA SER A 245 10.31 -8.38 8.08
C SER A 245 11.34 -9.14 8.93
N LEU A 246 12.43 -9.63 8.33
CA LEU A 246 13.57 -10.17 9.08
C LEU A 246 14.22 -9.11 9.99
N PHE A 247 14.11 -7.83 9.61
CA PHE A 247 14.67 -6.69 10.35
C PHE A 247 13.65 -5.93 11.22
N GLY A 248 12.44 -6.46 11.43
CA GLY A 248 11.45 -5.75 12.22
C GLY A 248 10.09 -5.59 11.55
N SER A 249 9.40 -4.51 11.88
CA SER A 249 8.21 -4.08 11.13
C SER A 249 8.57 -3.34 9.83
N ILE A 250 9.84 -3.38 9.42
CA ILE A 250 10.34 -2.64 8.26
C ILE A 250 9.66 -3.14 6.98
N GLY A 251 9.48 -4.45 6.81
CA GLY A 251 8.90 -5.04 5.60
C GLY A 251 7.54 -4.45 5.22
N ALA A 252 6.57 -4.45 6.14
CA ALA A 252 5.24 -3.91 5.87
C ALA A 252 5.25 -2.39 5.62
N ASN A 253 6.06 -1.65 6.39
CA ASN A 253 6.24 -0.21 6.18
C ASN A 253 6.82 0.10 4.80
N LEU A 254 7.80 -0.68 4.35
CA LEU A 254 8.39 -0.55 3.01
C LEU A 254 7.35 -0.81 1.93
N VAL A 255 6.52 -1.86 2.03
CA VAL A 255 5.46 -2.10 1.03
C VAL A 255 4.48 -0.91 0.98
N ILE A 256 4.07 -0.37 2.13
CA ILE A 256 3.19 0.82 2.19
C ILE A 256 3.86 2.03 1.53
N LEU A 257 5.15 2.25 1.79
CA LEU A 257 5.90 3.33 1.16
C LEU A 257 5.98 3.15 -0.36
N ILE A 258 6.32 1.93 -0.83
CA ILE A 258 6.40 1.62 -2.26
C ILE A 258 5.04 1.81 -2.94
N HIS A 259 3.94 1.37 -2.32
CA HIS A 259 2.58 1.61 -2.82
C HIS A 259 2.32 3.09 -3.12
N GLY A 260 2.59 3.96 -2.14
CA GLY A 260 2.44 5.41 -2.31
C GLY A 260 3.30 5.96 -3.45
N MET A 261 4.54 5.45 -3.58
CA MET A 261 5.45 5.83 -4.67
C MET A 261 5.01 5.29 -6.04
N THR A 262 4.45 4.09 -6.13
CA THR A 262 3.92 3.54 -7.38
C THR A 262 2.77 4.42 -7.89
N TRP A 263 1.86 4.82 -7.00
CA TRP A 263 0.80 5.77 -7.35
C TRP A 263 1.33 7.14 -7.79
N LEU A 264 2.34 7.67 -7.09
CA LEU A 264 3.00 8.92 -7.45
C LEU A 264 3.57 8.85 -8.87
N VAL A 265 4.41 7.85 -9.14
CA VAL A 265 5.09 7.64 -10.44
C VAL A 265 4.06 7.41 -11.55
N CYS A 266 3.08 6.53 -11.33
CA CYS A 266 2.06 6.23 -12.33
C CYS A 266 1.20 7.46 -12.66
N THR A 267 0.82 8.23 -11.64
CA THR A 267 0.00 9.43 -11.83
C THR A 267 0.79 10.52 -12.55
N GLN A 268 2.04 10.77 -12.17
CA GLN A 268 2.92 11.71 -12.88
C GLN A 268 3.05 11.37 -14.36
N ARG A 269 3.31 10.10 -14.69
CA ARG A 269 3.38 9.63 -16.08
C ARG A 269 2.09 9.94 -16.83
N LYS A 270 0.94 9.56 -16.27
CA LYS A 270 -0.37 9.80 -16.89
C LYS A 270 -0.71 11.28 -17.04
N LEU A 271 -0.29 12.12 -16.11
CA LEU A 271 -0.46 13.57 -16.25
C LEU A 271 0.41 14.11 -17.40
N GLY A 272 1.63 13.58 -17.57
CA GLY A 272 2.52 13.94 -18.67
C GLY A 272 1.97 13.53 -20.03
N GLU A 273 1.32 12.37 -20.11
CA GLU A 273 0.71 11.86 -21.34
C GLU A 273 -0.56 12.63 -21.77
N ARG A 274 -1.23 13.34 -20.84
CA ARG A 274 -2.53 13.99 -21.11
C ARG A 274 -2.45 15.28 -21.91
N ASN A 275 -1.31 15.98 -21.91
CA ASN A 275 -1.14 17.30 -22.54
C ASN A 275 -2.30 18.28 -22.24
N ALA A 276 -2.79 18.27 -21.00
CA ALA A 276 -3.92 19.11 -20.60
C ALA A 276 -3.52 20.59 -20.55
N GLU A 277 -4.42 21.48 -20.95
CA GLU A 277 -4.21 22.91 -20.81
C GLU A 277 -4.31 23.31 -19.32
N VAL A 278 -3.20 23.80 -18.76
CA VAL A 278 -3.09 24.17 -17.35
C VAL A 278 -3.44 25.65 -17.18
N ARG A 279 -4.56 25.94 -16.50
CA ARG A 279 -4.97 27.31 -16.19
C ARG A 279 -5.11 27.52 -14.68
N GLY A 280 -4.25 28.38 -14.13
CA GLY A 280 -4.25 28.74 -12.71
C GLY A 280 -3.60 27.70 -11.79
N LEU A 281 -3.43 28.07 -10.52
CA LEU A 281 -2.67 27.28 -9.54
C LEU A 281 -3.30 25.90 -9.26
N TRP A 282 -4.62 25.82 -9.11
CA TRP A 282 -5.30 24.56 -8.79
C TRP A 282 -5.20 23.53 -9.92
N SER A 283 -5.42 23.96 -11.17
CA SER A 283 -5.23 23.08 -12.33
C SER A 283 -3.77 22.68 -12.46
N TRP A 284 -2.81 23.58 -12.17
CA TRP A 284 -1.39 23.22 -12.16
C TRP A 284 -1.07 22.12 -11.15
N LEU A 285 -1.54 22.24 -9.90
CA LEU A 285 -1.33 21.23 -8.86
C LEU A 285 -1.98 19.88 -9.18
N ARG A 286 -3.11 19.88 -9.89
CA ARG A 286 -3.92 18.68 -10.17
C ARG A 286 -3.54 17.99 -11.48
N ASP A 287 -3.33 18.77 -12.53
CA ASP A 287 -3.33 18.31 -13.92
C ASP A 287 -1.92 18.32 -14.55
N SER A 288 -0.92 18.91 -13.89
CA SER A 288 0.48 18.88 -14.36
C SER A 288 1.34 17.92 -13.51
N PRO A 289 2.32 17.21 -14.11
CA PRO A 289 3.24 16.34 -13.37
C PRO A 289 4.04 17.10 -12.29
N ALA A 290 4.52 18.29 -12.63
CA ALA A 290 5.34 19.11 -11.73
C ALA A 290 4.54 19.66 -10.55
N GLY A 291 3.32 20.16 -10.80
CA GLY A 291 2.43 20.62 -9.74
C GLY A 291 1.98 19.49 -8.82
N PHE A 292 1.67 18.31 -9.38
CA PHE A 292 1.32 17.13 -8.60
C PHE A 292 2.48 16.65 -7.70
N LEU A 293 3.70 16.62 -8.22
CA LEU A 293 4.90 16.31 -7.43
C LEU A 293 5.13 17.34 -6.33
N THR A 294 5.05 18.63 -6.67
CA THR A 294 5.25 19.74 -5.73
C THR A 294 4.26 19.62 -4.57
N LEU A 295 2.98 19.34 -4.85
CA LEU A 295 1.97 19.14 -3.82
C LEU A 295 2.35 17.99 -2.87
N HIS A 296 2.81 16.84 -3.39
CA HIS A 296 3.23 15.71 -2.56
C HIS A 296 4.43 16.04 -1.69
N LEU A 297 5.44 16.71 -2.25
CA LEU A 297 6.65 17.10 -1.51
C LEU A 297 6.33 18.11 -0.41
N VAL A 298 5.50 19.12 -0.70
CA VAL A 298 5.06 20.12 0.28
C VAL A 298 4.27 19.46 1.41
N VAL A 299 3.28 18.61 1.12
CA VAL A 299 2.49 17.95 2.17
C VAL A 299 3.37 16.97 2.98
N THR A 300 4.32 16.29 2.35
CA THR A 300 5.30 15.43 3.06
C THR A 300 6.18 16.25 4.00
N ALA A 301 6.67 17.40 3.54
CA ALA A 301 7.48 18.31 4.36
C ALA A 301 6.67 18.87 5.54
N LEU A 302 5.41 19.23 5.33
CA LEU A 302 4.51 19.65 6.40
C LEU A 302 4.26 18.54 7.42
N ALA A 303 4.10 17.29 6.98
CA ALA A 303 3.97 16.15 7.89
C ALA A 303 5.23 15.96 8.75
N LEU A 304 6.42 16.04 8.15
CA LEU A 304 7.70 15.99 8.88
C LEU A 304 7.83 17.15 9.87
N LEU A 305 7.44 18.37 9.48
CA LEU A 305 7.41 19.53 10.37
C LEU A 305 6.47 19.27 11.57
N PHE A 306 5.28 18.74 11.34
CA PHE A 306 4.36 18.40 12.43
C PHE A 306 4.93 17.32 13.35
N PHE A 307 5.67 16.32 12.83
CA PHE A 307 6.35 15.34 13.67
C PHE A 307 7.44 15.99 14.55
N ALA A 308 8.20 16.92 13.99
CA ALA A 308 9.21 17.68 14.70
C ALA A 308 8.58 18.57 15.79
N LEU A 309 7.55 19.37 15.45
CA LEU A 309 6.82 20.22 16.40
C LEU A 309 6.19 19.41 17.54
N ARG A 310 5.59 18.26 17.20
CA ARG A 310 5.03 17.32 18.19
C ARG A 310 6.06 16.87 19.21
N THR A 311 7.28 16.60 18.76
CA THR A 311 8.35 16.07 19.62
C THR A 311 9.02 17.16 20.41
N HIS A 312 9.35 18.29 19.78
CA HIS A 312 10.23 19.32 20.33
C HIS A 312 9.49 20.49 20.97
N MET A 313 8.23 20.74 20.61
CA MET A 313 7.47 21.91 21.12
C MET A 313 6.23 21.51 21.92
N TRP A 314 5.44 20.55 21.43
CA TRP A 314 4.14 20.23 22.02
C TRP A 314 4.18 19.12 23.07
N GLN A 315 5.37 18.63 23.42
CA GLN A 315 5.56 17.56 24.41
C GLN A 315 4.67 16.34 24.16
N ARG A 316 4.33 16.07 22.89
CA ARG A 316 3.45 14.98 22.45
C ARG A 316 2.02 15.03 23.01
N THR A 317 1.52 16.20 23.39
CA THR A 317 0.16 16.40 23.94
C THR A 317 -0.78 17.12 22.99
N GLY A 318 -2.09 16.83 23.08
CA GLY A 318 -3.15 17.53 22.35
C GLY A 318 -3.56 16.88 21.01
N LEU A 319 -4.72 17.32 20.51
CA LEU A 319 -5.40 16.70 19.36
C LEU A 319 -4.52 16.64 18.10
N VAL A 320 -3.80 17.71 17.77
CA VAL A 320 -2.94 17.76 16.59
C VAL A 320 -1.77 16.77 16.71
N CYS A 321 -1.20 16.61 17.91
CA CYS A 321 -0.17 15.62 18.20
C CYS A 321 -0.67 14.19 18.05
N ASP A 322 -1.93 13.94 18.39
CA ASP A 322 -2.56 12.64 18.24
C ASP A 322 -2.77 12.31 16.76
N LEU A 323 -3.32 13.23 15.97
CA LEU A 323 -3.60 13.01 14.55
C LEU A 323 -2.36 12.60 13.73
N VAL A 324 -1.18 13.12 14.07
CA VAL A 324 0.09 12.82 13.39
C VAL A 324 0.92 11.74 14.10
N SER A 325 0.37 11.12 15.15
CA SER A 325 1.07 10.12 15.92
C SER A 325 1.22 8.81 15.14
N ARG A 326 2.15 7.96 15.59
CA ARG A 326 2.31 6.60 15.07
C ARG A 326 1.06 5.74 15.29
N THR A 327 0.35 5.95 16.40
CA THR A 327 -0.85 5.16 16.74
C THR A 327 -2.02 5.51 15.83
N TRP A 328 -2.10 6.74 15.32
CA TRP A 328 -3.18 7.16 14.43
C TRP A 328 -2.99 6.78 12.96
N PHE A 329 -1.75 6.48 12.54
CA PHE A 329 -1.46 6.14 11.14
C PHE A 329 -2.30 4.99 10.55
N PRO A 330 -2.54 3.86 11.26
CA PRO A 330 -3.42 2.81 10.77
C PRO A 330 -4.85 3.29 10.50
N TYR A 331 -5.37 4.23 11.29
CA TYR A 331 -6.72 4.78 11.11
C TYR A 331 -6.82 5.61 9.83
N TRP A 332 -5.81 6.45 9.56
CA TRP A 332 -5.69 7.15 8.27
C TRP A 332 -5.66 6.16 7.10
N GLY A 333 -4.86 5.10 7.24
CA GLY A 333 -4.77 4.03 6.25
C GLY A 333 -6.09 3.31 6.02
N ILE A 334 -6.78 2.87 7.08
CA ILE A 334 -8.09 2.19 7.01
C ILE A 334 -9.10 3.08 6.28
N MET A 335 -9.22 4.35 6.66
CA MET A 335 -10.15 5.28 6.03
C MET A 335 -9.81 5.50 4.56
N HIS A 336 -8.53 5.66 4.24
CA HIS A 336 -8.07 5.82 2.86
C HIS A 336 -8.38 4.60 1.99
N ILE A 337 -8.00 3.41 2.47
CA ILE A 337 -8.23 2.15 1.76
C ILE A 337 -9.73 1.90 1.59
N ALA A 338 -10.53 2.05 2.65
CA ALA A 338 -11.97 1.85 2.59
C ALA A 338 -12.59 2.76 1.53
N MET A 339 -12.27 4.06 1.58
CA MET A 339 -12.79 5.01 0.59
C MET A 339 -12.33 4.70 -0.83
N SER A 340 -11.12 4.15 -1.05
CA SER A 340 -10.60 3.85 -2.40
C SER A 340 -11.53 2.93 -3.21
N PHE A 341 -12.26 2.04 -2.54
CA PHE A 341 -13.23 1.11 -3.13
C PHE A 341 -14.50 1.77 -3.69
N TRP A 342 -14.70 3.09 -3.51
CA TRP A 342 -15.83 3.83 -4.12
C TRP A 342 -15.88 3.69 -5.66
N ARG A 343 -14.72 3.43 -6.26
CA ARG A 343 -14.51 3.22 -7.70
C ARG A 343 -14.98 1.85 -8.21
N GLY A 344 -15.55 1.02 -7.33
CA GLY A 344 -16.18 -0.25 -7.68
C GLY A 344 -17.08 -0.09 -8.92
N ARG A 345 -16.79 -0.93 -9.92
CA ARG A 345 -17.37 -0.88 -11.27
C ARG A 345 -18.86 -1.18 -11.29
#